data_AF-A0A5J6JAZ1-F1
#
_entry.id   AF-A0A5J6JAZ1-F1
#
_cell.length_a   1.000
_cell.length_b   1.000
_cell.length_c   1.000
_cell.angle_alpha   90.00
_cell.angle_beta   90.00
_cell.angle_gamma   90.00
#
_symmetry.space_group_name_H-M   'P 1'
#
loop_
_entity.id
_entity.type
_entity.pdbx_description
1 polymer ?
#
loop_
_entity_poly.entity_id
_entity_poly.type
_entity_poly.pdbx_seq_one_letter_code
_entity_poly.pdbx_strand_id
1 'polypeptide(L)'
;MGRLWDKWMGTRYPDGDGAAVPTQELRHALLALNGTGVPFTVRESSGSDLVAQWQVREPARGSGPTRTQVQRTFKIWLRFVPAEREVRAMDEQWAVTLAGPPPGRQIRRERGRGPIRSVHKEWTLERGPDGRRHKVETFGLDTRDMKDPLREAVVKSGWTWRGVLKL
;
A
#
# COMPACT_ATOMS: atom_id res chain seq x y z
N MET A 1 4.05 19.15 17.65
CA MET A 1 2.92 18.25 17.33
C MET A 1 3.15 16.95 18.09
N GLY A 2 2.16 16.50 18.88
CA GLY A 2 2.36 15.47 19.91
C GLY A 2 2.36 14.03 19.39
N ARG A 3 2.94 13.12 20.18
CA ARG A 3 3.07 11.66 19.93
C ARG A 3 1.77 10.95 19.50
N LEU A 4 0.60 11.49 19.85
CA LEU A 4 -0.71 10.97 19.45
C LEU A 4 -0.99 11.15 17.95
N TRP A 5 -0.63 12.31 17.39
CA TRP A 5 -0.74 12.58 15.96
C TRP A 5 0.22 11.70 15.15
N ASP A 6 1.43 11.49 15.67
CA ASP A 6 2.43 10.61 15.04
C ASP A 6 1.93 9.16 14.97
N LYS A 7 1.32 8.67 16.06
CA LYS A 7 0.70 7.34 16.10
C LYS A 7 -0.44 7.23 15.10
N TRP A 8 -1.28 8.26 14.97
CA TRP A 8 -2.41 8.26 14.04
C TRP A 8 -1.96 8.30 12.56
N MET A 9 -0.92 9.09 12.26
CA MET A 9 -0.32 9.17 10.93
C MET A 9 0.59 7.96 10.62
N GLY A 10 0.84 7.09 11.60
CA GLY A 10 1.70 5.92 11.45
C GLY A 10 3.16 6.27 11.20
N THR A 11 3.64 7.36 11.82
CA THR A 11 5.05 7.75 11.87
C THR A 11 5.86 6.66 12.58
N ARG A 12 7.05 6.33 12.06
CA ARG A 12 8.02 5.41 12.68
C ARG A 12 9.39 6.05 12.73
N TYR A 13 10.09 5.87 13.84
CA TYR A 13 11.43 6.38 14.06
C TYR A 13 12.44 5.22 13.98
N PRO A 14 13.69 5.46 13.54
CA PRO A 14 14.76 4.47 13.59
C PRO A 14 15.05 4.03 15.03
N ASP A 15 15.35 2.75 15.22
CA ASP A 15 15.73 2.19 16.50
C ASP A 15 17.22 2.50 16.76
N GLY A 16 17.50 3.64 17.40
CA GLY A 16 18.83 4.02 17.89
C GLY A 16 19.52 5.16 17.16
N ASP A 17 20.69 5.55 17.66
CA ASP A 17 21.48 6.70 17.20
C ASP A 17 22.36 6.40 15.96
N GLY A 18 22.04 5.32 15.23
CA GLY A 18 22.74 4.94 14.00
C GLY A 18 22.72 6.08 12.98
N ALA A 19 23.86 6.34 12.34
CA ALA A 19 23.93 7.38 11.32
C ALA A 19 23.04 7.02 10.13
N ALA A 20 22.15 7.93 9.75
CA ALA A 20 21.31 7.79 8.56
C ALA A 20 22.20 7.67 7.31
N VAL A 21 21.88 6.69 6.46
CA VAL A 21 22.58 6.52 5.18
C VAL A 21 22.32 7.72 4.25
N PRO A 22 23.20 8.00 3.27
CA PRO A 22 22.95 9.01 2.25
C PRO A 22 21.61 8.82 1.53
N THR A 23 20.99 9.92 1.09
CA THR A 23 19.70 9.91 0.39
C THR A 23 19.69 8.97 -0.83
N GLN A 24 20.82 8.86 -1.54
CA GLN A 24 20.95 7.98 -2.69
C GLN A 24 20.89 6.50 -2.30
N GLU A 25 21.54 6.11 -1.21
CA GLU A 25 21.47 4.73 -0.70
C GLU A 25 20.04 4.38 -0.26
N LEU A 26 19.37 5.30 0.44
CA LEU A 26 17.95 5.14 0.78
C LEU A 26 17.08 4.96 -0.47
N ARG A 27 17.30 5.79 -1.50
CA ARG A 27 16.57 5.70 -2.78
C ARG A 27 16.77 4.33 -3.42
N HIS A 28 18.01 3.83 -3.47
CA HIS A 28 18.32 2.52 -4.02
C HIS A 28 17.67 1.40 -3.20
N ALA A 29 17.70 1.47 -1.87
CA ALA A 29 17.06 0.49 -0.99
C ALA A 29 15.54 0.41 -1.22
N LEU A 30 14.88 1.55 -1.41
CA LEU A 30 13.44 1.60 -1.70
C LEU A 30 13.10 1.05 -3.09
N LEU A 31 13.91 1.36 -4.11
CA LEU A 31 13.72 0.82 -5.46
C LEU A 31 13.98 -0.70 -5.53
N ALA A 32 14.91 -1.21 -4.71
CA ALA A 32 15.24 -2.63 -4.64
C ALA A 32 14.06 -3.50 -4.16
N LEU A 33 13.08 -2.92 -3.46
CA LEU A 33 11.86 -3.63 -3.04
C LEU A 33 11.10 -4.23 -4.23
N ASN A 34 11.21 -3.67 -5.44
CA ASN A 34 10.58 -4.25 -6.63
C ASN A 34 11.00 -5.72 -6.91
N GLY A 35 12.18 -6.13 -6.46
CA GLY A 35 12.72 -7.47 -6.67
C GLY A 35 12.41 -8.48 -5.57
N THR A 36 11.69 -8.10 -4.51
CA THR A 36 11.53 -8.94 -3.32
C THR A 36 10.21 -9.72 -3.27
N GLY A 37 9.45 -9.73 -4.37
CA GLY A 37 8.16 -10.42 -4.44
C GLY A 37 7.01 -9.69 -3.73
N VAL A 38 7.20 -8.42 -3.36
CA VAL A 38 6.13 -7.57 -2.83
C VAL A 38 5.03 -7.33 -3.88
N PRO A 39 3.77 -7.08 -3.47
CA PRO A 39 2.66 -6.97 -4.42
C PRO A 39 2.57 -5.60 -5.12
N PHE A 40 3.55 -4.72 -4.92
CA PHE A 40 3.55 -3.34 -5.39
C PHE A 40 4.83 -3.00 -6.16
N THR A 41 4.82 -1.87 -6.84
CA THR A 41 6.01 -1.33 -7.51
C THR A 41 6.38 0.05 -6.98
N VAL A 42 7.67 0.30 -6.80
CA VAL A 42 8.27 1.59 -6.44
C VAL A 42 8.93 2.17 -7.69
N ARG A 43 8.65 3.44 -7.99
CA ARG A 43 9.24 4.12 -9.16
C ARG A 43 9.51 5.58 -8.87
N GLU A 44 10.39 6.15 -9.68
CA GLU A 44 10.62 7.58 -9.76
C GLU A 44 9.35 8.35 -10.12
N SER A 45 9.24 9.56 -9.58
CA SER A 45 8.09 10.44 -9.74
C SER A 45 8.55 11.87 -9.96
N SER A 46 7.76 12.65 -10.70
CA SER A 46 8.00 14.09 -10.86
C SER A 46 7.31 14.94 -9.78
N GLY A 47 6.31 14.39 -9.08
CA GLY A 47 5.57 15.09 -8.01
C GLY A 47 6.11 14.82 -6.60
N SER A 48 7.04 13.88 -6.47
CA SER A 48 7.68 13.41 -5.23
C SER A 48 8.98 12.70 -5.62
N ASP A 49 9.86 12.37 -4.67
CA ASP A 49 11.06 11.61 -5.00
C ASP A 49 10.73 10.22 -5.55
N LEU A 50 9.82 9.50 -4.87
CA LEU A 50 9.35 8.18 -5.30
C LEU A 50 7.84 8.06 -5.14
N VAL A 51 7.25 7.12 -5.86
CA VAL A 51 5.88 6.65 -5.64
C VAL A 51 5.88 5.13 -5.60
N ALA A 52 5.34 4.57 -4.51
CA ALA A 52 4.98 3.17 -4.44
C ALA A 52 3.53 3.02 -4.89
N GLN A 53 3.21 2.01 -5.70
CA GLN A 53 1.88 1.78 -6.25
C GLN A 53 1.50 0.30 -6.21
N TRP A 54 0.30 0.01 -5.73
CA TRP A 54 -0.30 -1.32 -5.75
C TRP A 54 -1.67 -1.27 -6.42
N GLN A 55 -1.89 -2.08 -7.47
CA GLN A 55 -3.20 -2.25 -8.09
C GLN A 55 -3.80 -3.59 -7.70
N VAL A 56 -5.07 -3.58 -7.27
CA VAL A 56 -5.78 -4.76 -6.80
C VAL A 56 -7.12 -4.83 -7.50
N ARG A 57 -7.45 -5.98 -8.07
CA ARG A 57 -8.82 -6.28 -8.52
C ARG A 57 -9.47 -7.13 -7.43
N GLU A 58 -10.50 -6.57 -6.81
CA GLU A 58 -11.32 -7.34 -5.87
C GLU A 58 -12.10 -8.42 -6.64
N PRO A 59 -12.53 -9.49 -5.94
CA PRO A 59 -13.41 -10.49 -6.51
C PRO A 59 -14.69 -9.83 -7.05
N ALA A 60 -15.17 -10.33 -8.19
CA ALA A 60 -16.40 -9.82 -8.77
C ALA A 60 -17.59 -10.24 -7.91
N ARG A 61 -18.55 -9.33 -7.73
CA ARG A 61 -19.81 -9.59 -7.04
C ARG A 61 -20.96 -9.64 -8.06
N GLY A 62 -21.94 -10.50 -7.82
CA GLY A 62 -23.07 -10.71 -8.74
C GLY A 62 -22.73 -11.57 -9.96
N SER A 63 -23.71 -11.76 -10.85
CA SER A 63 -23.62 -12.65 -12.01
C SER A 63 -24.26 -12.03 -13.25
N GLY A 64 -23.76 -12.40 -14.44
CA GLY A 64 -24.31 -11.90 -15.71
C GLY A 64 -24.35 -10.36 -15.78
N PRO A 65 -25.52 -9.75 -16.05
CA PRO A 65 -25.63 -8.30 -16.26
C PRO A 65 -25.47 -7.46 -14.99
N THR A 66 -25.64 -8.04 -13.79
CA THR A 66 -25.44 -7.35 -12.50
C THR A 66 -24.03 -7.53 -11.94
N ARG A 67 -23.16 -8.25 -12.66
CA ARG A 67 -21.77 -8.47 -12.25
C ARG A 67 -21.06 -7.12 -12.11
N THR A 68 -20.46 -6.90 -10.95
CA THR A 68 -19.62 -5.73 -10.66
C THR A 68 -18.26 -6.18 -10.16
N GLN A 69 -17.24 -5.38 -10.42
CA GLN A 69 -15.89 -5.64 -9.93
C GLN A 69 -15.23 -4.31 -9.55
N VAL A 70 -14.55 -4.29 -8.41
CA VAL A 70 -13.82 -3.11 -7.95
C VAL A 70 -12.34 -3.27 -8.29
N GLN A 71 -11.78 -2.30 -8.99
CA GLN A 71 -10.34 -2.13 -9.15
C GLN A 71 -9.90 -1.02 -8.20
N ARG A 72 -9.08 -1.37 -7.20
CA ARG A 72 -8.44 -0.41 -6.29
C ARG A 72 -7.01 -0.15 -6.72
N THR A 73 -6.54 1.06 -6.46
CA THR A 73 -5.10 1.33 -6.48
C THR A 73 -4.75 2.15 -5.27
N PHE A 74 -3.68 1.70 -4.62
CA PHE A 74 -3.04 2.37 -3.52
C PHE A 74 -1.77 3.00 -4.04
N LYS A 75 -1.51 4.24 -3.64
CA LYS A 75 -0.27 4.96 -3.88
C LYS A 75 0.25 5.47 -2.55
N ILE A 76 1.55 5.40 -2.38
CA ILE A 76 2.24 6.11 -1.30
C ILE A 76 3.29 6.97 -1.97
N TRP A 77 3.08 8.27 -1.90
CA TRP A 77 3.99 9.26 -2.42
C TRP A 77 5.06 9.53 -1.36
N LEU A 78 6.32 9.42 -1.73
CA LEU A 78 7.47 9.52 -0.84
C LEU A 78 8.31 10.74 -1.21
N ARG A 79 8.56 11.61 -0.23
CA ARG A 79 9.47 12.76 -0.37
C ARG A 79 10.57 12.68 0.66
N PHE A 80 11.81 12.79 0.22
CA PHE A 80 12.98 12.81 1.08
C PHE A 80 13.21 14.21 1.62
N VAL A 81 13.49 14.31 2.91
CA VAL A 81 13.85 15.57 3.59
C VAL A 81 15.22 15.35 4.25
N PRO A 82 16.33 15.52 3.51
CA PRO A 82 17.66 15.17 4.01
C PRO A 82 18.09 15.98 5.25
N ALA A 83 17.67 17.24 5.34
CA ALA A 83 17.96 18.10 6.49
C ALA A 83 17.37 17.55 7.81
N GLU A 84 16.21 16.90 7.74
CA GLU A 84 15.49 16.33 8.89
C GLU A 84 15.71 14.82 9.01
N ARG A 85 16.40 14.19 8.05
CA ARG A 85 16.58 12.73 7.93
C ARG A 85 15.24 11.98 7.98
N GLU A 86 14.23 12.52 7.31
CA GLU A 86 12.90 11.92 7.24
C GLU A 86 12.42 11.70 5.81
N VAL A 87 11.53 10.73 5.67
CA VAL A 87 10.74 10.47 4.47
C VAL A 87 9.30 10.83 4.77
N ARG A 88 8.79 11.88 4.12
CA ARG A 88 7.37 12.24 4.17
C ARG A 88 6.60 11.32 3.24
N ALA A 89 5.65 10.60 3.81
CA ALA A 89 4.82 9.62 3.13
C ALA A 89 3.35 10.05 3.14
N MET A 90 2.78 10.25 1.96
CA MET A 90 1.36 10.57 1.78
C MET A 90 0.67 9.44 1.04
N ASP A 91 -0.32 8.83 1.68
CA ASP A 91 -1.14 7.82 1.04
C ASP A 91 -2.22 8.47 0.16
N GLU A 92 -2.48 7.85 -0.98
CA GLU A 92 -3.58 8.14 -1.88
C GLU A 92 -4.22 6.83 -2.35
N GLN A 93 -5.55 6.80 -2.43
CA GLN A 93 -6.30 5.67 -2.93
C GLN A 93 -7.27 6.14 -4.00
N TRP A 94 -7.41 5.35 -5.06
CA TRP A 94 -8.57 5.42 -5.92
C TRP A 94 -9.24 4.05 -6.01
N ALA A 95 -10.54 4.03 -6.25
CA ALA A 95 -11.30 2.83 -6.57
C ALA A 95 -12.20 3.11 -7.77
N VAL A 96 -12.25 2.15 -8.69
CA VAL A 96 -13.12 2.18 -9.86
C VAL A 96 -14.00 0.95 -9.81
N THR A 97 -15.32 1.14 -9.80
CA THR A 97 -16.28 0.04 -9.93
C THR A 97 -16.67 -0.11 -11.39
N LEU A 98 -16.45 -1.32 -11.91
CA LEU A 98 -16.79 -1.73 -13.26
C LEU A 98 -18.02 -2.63 -13.21
N ALA A 99 -18.93 -2.52 -14.17
CA ALA A 99 -20.11 -3.37 -14.31
C ALA A 99 -20.14 -4.08 -15.67
N GLY A 100 -20.63 -5.32 -15.69
CA GLY A 100 -20.74 -6.13 -16.90
C GLY A 100 -19.51 -7.00 -17.22
N PRO A 101 -19.53 -7.74 -18.34
CA PRO A 101 -18.45 -8.64 -18.76
C PRO A 101 -17.15 -7.86 -19.07
N PRO A 102 -15.94 -8.45 -18.87
CA PRO A 102 -14.68 -7.73 -19.08
C PRO A 102 -14.39 -7.42 -20.57
N PRO A 103 -13.90 -6.20 -20.89
CA PRO A 103 -13.73 -5.05 -20.00
C PRO A 103 -15.06 -4.31 -19.76
N GLY A 104 -15.53 -4.30 -18.51
CA GLY A 104 -16.84 -3.76 -18.11
C GLY A 104 -16.91 -2.22 -18.08
N ARG A 105 -18.13 -1.67 -18.06
CA ARG A 105 -18.40 -0.22 -18.00
C ARG A 105 -18.08 0.36 -16.63
N GLN A 106 -17.32 1.45 -16.57
CA GLN A 106 -17.13 2.22 -15.33
C GLN A 106 -18.45 2.83 -14.87
N ILE A 107 -18.84 2.53 -13.63
CA ILE A 107 -20.10 3.03 -13.03
C ILE A 107 -19.88 3.89 -11.77
N ARG A 108 -18.71 3.80 -11.13
CA ARG A 108 -18.39 4.57 -9.92
C ARG A 108 -16.89 4.79 -9.80
N ARG A 109 -16.51 5.96 -9.27
CA ARG A 109 -15.12 6.33 -8.96
C ARG A 109 -15.07 6.95 -7.57
N GLU A 110 -14.16 6.46 -6.74
CA GLU A 110 -13.92 6.97 -5.39
C GLU A 110 -12.45 7.33 -5.24
N ARG A 111 -12.15 8.38 -4.47
CA ARG A 111 -10.79 8.84 -4.19
C ARG A 111 -10.65 9.19 -2.72
N GLY A 112 -9.60 8.70 -2.09
CA GLY A 112 -9.24 8.99 -0.70
C GLY A 112 -7.78 9.43 -0.57
N ARG A 113 -7.48 10.18 0.50
CA ARG A 113 -6.13 10.61 0.90
C ARG A 113 -6.00 10.54 2.42
N GLY A 114 -4.76 10.43 2.91
CA GLY A 114 -4.46 10.31 4.35
C GLY A 114 -4.31 8.86 4.80
N PRO A 115 -4.20 8.56 6.11
CA PRO A 115 -3.85 7.23 6.62
C PRO A 115 -4.83 6.14 6.14
N ILE A 116 -4.51 5.46 5.04
CA ILE A 116 -5.38 4.45 4.43
C ILE A 116 -5.08 3.09 5.06
N ARG A 117 -6.05 2.51 5.76
CA ARG A 117 -6.01 1.11 6.19
C ARG A 117 -7.15 0.37 5.50
N SER A 118 -6.82 -0.54 4.60
CA SER A 118 -7.79 -1.43 3.99
C SER A 118 -7.40 -2.88 4.27
N VAL A 119 -8.32 -3.62 4.88
CA VAL A 119 -8.23 -5.06 5.11
C VAL A 119 -9.47 -5.69 4.49
N HIS A 120 -9.29 -6.55 3.49
CA HIS A 120 -10.36 -7.31 2.86
C HIS A 120 -9.93 -8.75 2.73
N LYS A 121 -10.76 -9.67 3.22
CA LYS A 121 -10.51 -11.10 3.14
C LYS A 121 -11.78 -11.80 2.67
N GLU A 122 -11.66 -12.66 1.68
CA GLU A 122 -12.73 -13.56 1.26
C GLU A 122 -12.30 -15.01 1.46
N TRP A 123 -13.27 -15.85 1.82
CA TRP A 123 -13.06 -17.26 2.12
C TRP A 123 -14.06 -18.10 1.34
N THR A 124 -13.63 -19.25 0.84
CA THR A 124 -14.50 -20.28 0.28
C THR A 124 -14.42 -21.55 1.12
N LEU A 125 -15.51 -22.32 1.15
CA LEU A 125 -15.53 -23.64 1.76
C LEU A 125 -15.17 -24.68 0.70
N GLU A 126 -14.02 -25.32 0.85
CA GLU A 126 -13.59 -26.42 -0.01
C GLU A 126 -13.69 -27.75 0.75
N ARG A 127 -13.93 -28.85 0.01
CA ARG A 127 -13.93 -30.18 0.60
C ARG A 127 -12.54 -30.79 0.46
N GLY A 128 -11.92 -31.11 1.58
CA GLY A 128 -10.59 -31.74 1.63
C GLY A 128 -10.63 -33.22 1.21
N PRO A 129 -9.46 -33.84 1.02
CA PRO A 129 -9.34 -35.27 0.71
C PRO A 129 -9.95 -36.18 1.80
N ASP A 130 -10.05 -35.67 3.02
CA ASP A 130 -10.68 -36.29 4.19
C ASP A 130 -12.23 -36.18 4.19
N GLY A 131 -12.81 -35.58 3.15
CA GLY A 131 -14.25 -35.33 3.04
C GLY A 131 -14.76 -34.18 3.92
N ARG A 132 -13.91 -33.55 4.74
CA ARG A 132 -14.30 -32.45 5.62
C ARG A 132 -14.25 -31.12 4.88
N ARG A 133 -15.07 -30.16 5.31
CA ARG A 133 -15.06 -28.81 4.77
C ARG A 133 -14.00 -27.97 5.48
N HIS A 134 -13.13 -27.33 4.70
CA HIS A 134 -12.10 -26.41 5.17
C HIS A 134 -12.37 -25.02 4.60
N LYS A 135 -12.11 -23.98 5.39
CA LYS A 135 -12.13 -22.59 4.90
C LYS A 135 -10.81 -22.28 4.22
N VAL A 136 -10.85 -21.89 2.96
CA VAL A 136 -9.69 -21.50 2.16
C VAL A 136 -9.81 -20.00 1.84
N GLU A 137 -8.78 -19.21 2.14
CA GLU A 137 -8.75 -17.78 1.79
C GLU A 137 -8.62 -17.67 0.27
N THR A 138 -9.62 -17.08 -0.39
CA THR A 138 -9.64 -16.91 -1.86
C THR A 138 -9.19 -15.51 -2.29
N PHE A 139 -9.16 -14.56 -1.36
CA PHE A 139 -8.67 -13.23 -1.61
C PHE A 139 -8.22 -12.57 -0.31
N GLY A 140 -7.03 -11.98 -0.32
CA GLY A 140 -6.46 -11.21 0.78
C GLY A 140 -5.93 -9.87 0.28
N LEU A 141 -6.34 -8.79 0.95
CA LEU A 141 -5.81 -7.45 0.76
C LEU A 141 -5.56 -6.87 2.15
N ASP A 142 -4.31 -6.68 2.54
CA ASP A 142 -3.93 -5.83 3.66
C ASP A 142 -2.96 -4.76 3.17
N THR A 143 -3.34 -3.49 3.25
CA THR A 143 -2.46 -2.35 2.91
C THR A 143 -1.12 -2.34 3.66
N ARG A 144 -0.99 -3.10 4.75
CA ARG A 144 0.29 -3.35 5.43
C ARG A 144 1.31 -4.07 4.56
N ASP A 145 0.87 -4.94 3.65
CA ASP A 145 1.76 -5.66 2.72
C ASP A 145 2.52 -4.69 1.79
N MET A 146 2.02 -3.45 1.67
CA MET A 146 2.69 -2.35 1.00
C MET A 146 3.42 -1.42 1.97
N LYS A 147 2.76 -1.02 3.06
CA LYS A 147 3.29 -0.01 3.99
C LYS A 147 4.45 -0.49 4.82
N ASP A 148 4.40 -1.73 5.31
CA ASP A 148 5.40 -2.24 6.25
C ASP A 148 6.77 -2.44 5.58
N PRO A 149 6.89 -3.03 4.38
CA PRO A 149 8.17 -3.12 3.68
C PRO A 149 8.82 -1.75 3.41
N LEU A 150 8.01 -0.75 3.03
CA LEU A 150 8.49 0.62 2.80
C LEU A 150 8.98 1.27 4.11
N ARG A 151 8.18 1.16 5.18
CA ARG A 151 8.55 1.70 6.50
C ARG A 151 9.81 1.06 7.05
N GLU A 152 9.90 -0.26 6.95
CA GLU A 152 11.07 -1.00 7.39
C GLU A 152 12.32 -0.59 6.62
N ALA A 153 12.25 -0.47 5.29
CA ALA A 153 13.38 -0.01 4.49
C ALA A 153 13.87 1.39 4.92
N VAL A 154 12.95 2.32 5.17
CA VAL A 154 13.27 3.67 5.65
C VAL A 154 13.92 3.65 7.04
N VAL A 155 13.28 2.96 7.99
CA VAL A 155 13.73 2.88 9.40
C VAL A 155 15.07 2.15 9.51
N LYS A 156 15.26 1.04 8.80
CA LYS A 156 16.55 0.29 8.75
C LYS A 156 17.67 1.11 8.13
N SER A 157 17.35 2.10 7.29
CA SER A 157 18.31 3.03 6.71
C SER A 157 18.68 4.19 7.66
N GLY A 158 18.13 4.22 8.87
CA GLY A 158 18.35 5.30 9.85
C GLY A 158 17.51 6.56 9.58
N TRP A 159 16.48 6.47 8.73
CA TRP A 159 15.59 7.60 8.42
C TRP A 159 14.26 7.46 9.16
N THR A 160 13.65 8.60 9.49
CA THR A 160 12.30 8.64 10.06
C THR A 160 11.25 8.48 8.97
N TRP A 161 10.30 7.56 9.14
CA TRP A 161 9.08 7.53 8.32
C TRP A 161 8.06 8.50 8.90
N ARG A 162 7.66 9.52 8.14
CA ARG A 162 6.73 10.57 8.56
C ARG A 162 5.44 10.51 7.75
N GLY A 163 4.35 10.07 8.36
CA GLY A 163 3.04 10.11 7.69
C GLY A 163 2.49 11.53 7.60
N VAL A 164 2.07 11.96 6.41
CA VAL A 164 1.52 13.31 6.19
C VAL A 164 0.24 13.28 5.36
N LEU A 165 -0.65 14.27 5.55
CA LEU A 165 -1.88 14.41 4.76
C LEU A 165 -1.63 15.06 3.39
N LYS A 166 -0.52 15.79 3.26
CA LYS A 166 -0.06 16.48 2.05
C LYS A 166 1.46 16.46 2.02
N LEU A 167 2.04 16.33 0.81
CA LEU A 167 3.48 16.44 0.60
C LEU A 167 3.89 17.89 0.34
#